data_AF-A0A1Q6CGS4-F1
#
_entry.id   AF-A0A1Q6CGS4-F1
#
_cell.length_a   1.000
_cell.length_b   1.000
_cell.length_c   1.000
_cell.angle_alpha   90.00
_cell.angle_beta   90.00
_cell.angle_gamma   90.00
#
_symmetry.space_group_name_H-M   'P 1'
#
loop_
_entity.id
_entity.type
_entity.pdbx_description
1 polymer ?
#
loop_
_entity_poly.entity_id
_entity_poly.type
_entity_poly.pdbx_seq_one_letter_code
_entity_poly.pdbx_strand_id
1 'polypeptide(L)'
;MELIVIIAVLAISWMAWQLWRAKQFNAFKRVIFSEFKPLVLAHIEQQLTEQRSSLYPNNAIHIQAAQEYWIKYASRILQYALTEELITEQQLKQQGKYRFCQHLFHIEASHMHVYQSCSEPPNTETN
;
A
#
# COMPACT_ATOMS: atom_id res chain seq x y z
N MET A 1 25.04 -33.54 -25.58
CA MET A 1 23.76 -33.09 -26.18
C MET A 1 22.63 -33.18 -25.16
N GLU A 2 22.37 -34.34 -24.54
CA GLU A 2 21.27 -34.53 -23.57
C GLU A 2 21.36 -33.63 -22.32
N LEU A 3 22.55 -33.44 -21.73
CA LEU A 3 22.72 -32.57 -20.56
C LEU A 3 22.31 -31.12 -20.83
N ILE A 4 22.66 -30.59 -22.01
CA ILE A 4 22.31 -29.22 -22.41
C ILE A 4 20.81 -29.09 -22.60
N VAL A 5 20.15 -30.10 -23.17
CA VAL A 5 18.70 -30.14 -23.33
C VAL A 5 18.00 -30.14 -21.96
N ILE A 6 18.48 -30.94 -21.00
CA ILE A 6 17.93 -30.99 -19.64
C ILE A 6 18.05 -29.63 -18.95
N ILE A 7 19.22 -29.00 -19.01
CA ILE A 7 19.45 -27.67 -18.42
C ILE A 7 18.54 -26.62 -19.08
N ALA A 8 18.38 -26.66 -20.40
CA ALA A 8 17.51 -25.73 -21.12
C ALA A 8 16.04 -25.88 -20.69
N VAL A 9 15.54 -27.11 -20.56
CA VAL A 9 14.17 -27.37 -20.09
C VAL A 9 13.98 -26.86 -18.66
N LEU A 10 14.92 -27.14 -17.76
CA LEU A 10 14.87 -26.64 -16.37
C LEU A 10 14.84 -25.11 -16.31
N ALA A 11 15.68 -24.44 -17.11
CA ALA A 11 15.72 -22.98 -17.18
C ALA A 11 14.40 -22.39 -17.68
N ILE A 12 13.79 -22.99 -18.71
CA ILE A 12 12.49 -22.56 -19.25
C ILE A 12 11.38 -22.75 -18.20
N SER A 13 11.34 -23.91 -17.53
CA SER A 13 10.36 -24.17 -16.47
C SER A 13 10.51 -23.17 -15.32
N TRP A 14 11.74 -22.85 -14.91
CA TRP A 14 12.02 -21.84 -13.90
C TRP A 14 11.52 -20.44 -14.30
N MET A 15 11.82 -20.01 -15.53
CA MET A 15 11.35 -18.73 -16.07
C MET A 15 9.81 -18.67 -16.12
N ALA A 16 9.15 -19.75 -16.56
CA ALA A 16 7.69 -19.81 -16.60
C ALA A 16 7.07 -19.67 -15.20
N TRP A 17 7.66 -20.32 -14.19
CA TRP A 17 7.23 -20.19 -12.80
C TRP A 17 7.41 -18.76 -12.28
N GLN A 18 8.54 -18.12 -12.60
CA GLN A 18 8.81 -16.74 -12.22
C GLN A 18 7.80 -15.76 -12.84
N LEU A 19 7.42 -15.97 -14.11
CA LEU A 19 6.37 -15.18 -14.78
C LEU A 19 5.00 -15.37 -14.12
N TRP A 20 4.64 -16.60 -13.77
CA TRP A 20 3.39 -16.87 -13.07
C TRP A 20 3.34 -16.16 -11.71
N ARG A 21 4.43 -16.22 -10.93
CA ARG A 21 4.54 -15.51 -9.65
C ARG A 21 4.41 -13.98 -9.82
N ALA A 22 5.04 -13.40 -10.84
CA ALA A 22 4.92 -11.97 -11.13
C ALA A 22 3.48 -11.58 -11.54
N LYS A 23 2.79 -12.45 -12.29
CA LYS A 23 1.38 -12.25 -12.66
C LYS A 23 0.46 -12.19 -11.43
N GLN A 24 0.71 -13.03 -10.43
CA GLN A 24 -0.03 -12.99 -9.16
C GLN A 24 0.17 -11.67 -8.41
N PHE A 25 1.40 -11.15 -8.36
CA PHE A 25 1.67 -9.84 -7.75
C PHE A 25 0.98 -8.69 -8.49
N ASN A 26 0.95 -8.72 -9.82
CA ASN A 26 0.22 -7.74 -10.62
C ASN A 26 -1.30 -7.87 -10.47
N ALA A 27 -1.82 -9.08 -10.26
CA ALA A 27 -3.22 -9.27 -9.89
C ALA A 27 -3.52 -8.65 -8.51
N PHE A 28 -2.64 -8.82 -7.53
CA PHE A 28 -2.77 -8.19 -6.22
C PHE A 28 -2.79 -6.66 -6.29
N LYS A 29 -1.88 -6.04 -7.06
CA LYS A 29 -1.91 -4.57 -7.27
C LYS A 29 -3.23 -4.11 -7.89
N ARG A 30 -3.79 -4.86 -8.85
CA ARG A 30 -5.11 -4.55 -9.42
C ARG A 30 -6.21 -4.60 -8.37
N VAL A 31 -6.18 -5.60 -7.49
CA VAL A 31 -7.12 -5.71 -6.36
C VAL A 31 -7.04 -4.49 -5.44
N ILE A 32 -5.83 -4.00 -5.11
CA ILE A 32 -5.68 -2.77 -4.32
C ILE A 32 -6.41 -1.59 -4.98
N PHE A 33 -6.24 -1.41 -6.29
CA PHE A 33 -6.86 -0.31 -7.02
C PHE A 33 -8.36 -0.49 -7.27
N SER A 34 -8.87 -1.72 -7.36
CA SER A 34 -10.28 -1.97 -7.63
C SER A 34 -11.12 -2.06 -6.36
N GLU A 35 -10.60 -2.70 -5.31
CA GLU A 35 -11.33 -2.98 -4.07
C GLU A 35 -10.99 -1.98 -2.97
N PHE A 36 -9.70 -1.68 -2.76
CA PHE A 36 -9.29 -0.88 -1.59
C PHE A 36 -9.37 0.62 -1.87
N LYS A 37 -9.01 1.06 -3.08
CA LYS A 37 -9.12 2.46 -3.50
C LYS A 37 -10.51 3.07 -3.23
N PRO A 38 -11.65 2.48 -3.64
CA PRO A 38 -12.96 3.08 -3.37
C PRO A 38 -13.28 3.16 -1.88
N LEU A 39 -12.87 2.17 -1.07
CA LEU A 39 -13.04 2.20 0.39
C LEU A 39 -12.26 3.35 1.02
N VAL A 40 -10.99 3.51 0.61
CA VAL A 40 -10.12 4.60 1.07
C VAL A 40 -10.68 5.97 0.68
N LEU A 41 -11.17 6.13 -0.56
CA LEU A 41 -11.75 7.39 -1.03
C LEU A 41 -12.98 7.79 -0.21
N ALA A 42 -13.89 6.85 0.02
CA ALA A 42 -15.10 7.07 0.81
C ALA A 42 -14.76 7.41 2.26
N HIS A 43 -13.81 6.70 2.86
CA HIS A 43 -13.38 6.96 4.23
C HIS A 43 -12.73 8.34 4.38
N ILE A 44 -11.84 8.74 3.48
CA ILE A 44 -11.20 10.07 3.51
C ILE A 44 -12.25 11.19 3.41
N GLU A 45 -13.22 11.06 2.51
CA GLU A 45 -14.28 12.06 2.34
C GLU A 45 -15.15 12.17 3.59
N GLN A 46 -15.58 11.03 4.15
CA GLN A 46 -16.34 10.99 5.38
C GLN A 46 -15.56 11.62 6.54
N GLN A 47 -14.33 11.17 6.78
CA GLN A 47 -13.49 11.62 7.89
C GLN A 47 -13.25 13.15 7.82
N LEU A 48 -12.89 13.68 6.66
CA LEU A 48 -12.63 15.12 6.50
C LEU A 48 -13.89 15.96 6.62
N THR A 49 -15.03 15.42 6.18
CA THR A 49 -16.33 16.09 6.32
C THR A 49 -16.76 16.16 7.79
N GLU A 50 -16.56 15.07 8.55
CA GLU A 50 -16.85 15.01 9.98
C GLU A 50 -15.92 15.91 10.81
N GLN A 51 -14.64 15.99 10.44
CA GLN A 51 -13.63 16.83 11.10
C GLN A 51 -13.70 18.31 10.71
N ARG A 52 -14.69 18.68 9.88
CA ARG A 52 -14.86 20.04 9.40
C ARG A 52 -15.14 20.99 10.56
N SER A 53 -14.32 22.04 10.66
CA SER A 53 -14.44 23.06 11.70
C SER A 53 -14.03 24.43 11.17
N SER A 54 -14.17 25.47 11.98
CA SER A 54 -13.68 26.81 11.65
C SER A 54 -12.16 26.86 11.47
N LEU A 55 -11.42 25.98 12.17
CA LEU A 55 -9.96 25.86 12.06
C LEU A 55 -9.53 24.96 10.90
N TYR A 56 -10.29 23.90 10.62
CA TYR A 56 -10.05 22.95 9.52
C TYR A 56 -11.23 22.99 8.55
N PRO A 57 -11.20 23.89 7.55
CA PRO A 57 -12.37 24.14 6.71
C PRO A 57 -12.75 22.95 5.83
N ASN A 58 -11.82 22.01 5.58
CA ASN A 58 -12.01 20.75 4.85
C ASN A 58 -13.00 20.87 3.68
N ASN A 59 -12.80 21.90 2.87
CA ASN A 59 -13.58 22.15 1.67
C ASN A 59 -13.27 21.09 0.61
N ALA A 60 -14.02 21.10 -0.49
CA ALA A 60 -13.87 20.12 -1.56
C ALA A 60 -12.43 20.00 -2.10
N ILE A 61 -11.68 21.12 -2.14
CA ILE A 61 -10.29 21.13 -2.62
C ILE A 61 -9.38 20.36 -1.66
N HIS A 62 -9.54 20.53 -0.35
CA HIS A 62 -8.77 19.79 0.64
C HIS A 62 -9.08 18.28 0.60
N ILE A 63 -10.36 17.93 0.45
CA ILE A 63 -10.79 16.53 0.32
C ILE A 63 -10.17 15.90 -0.93
N GLN A 64 -10.27 16.58 -2.07
CA GLN A 64 -9.70 16.10 -3.32
C GLN A 64 -8.17 15.94 -3.22
N ALA A 65 -7.47 16.91 -2.65
CA ALA A 65 -6.02 16.84 -2.47
C ALA A 65 -5.60 15.66 -1.57
N ALA A 66 -6.33 15.41 -0.48
CA ALA A 66 -6.09 14.28 0.40
C ALA A 66 -6.34 12.96 -0.33
N GLN A 67 -7.45 12.85 -1.05
CA GLN A 67 -7.78 11.68 -1.87
C GLN A 67 -6.67 11.41 -2.89
N GLU A 68 -6.28 12.40 -3.70
CA GLU A 68 -5.22 12.28 -4.70
C GLU A 68 -3.88 11.85 -4.10
N TYR A 69 -3.52 12.39 -2.93
CA TYR A 69 -2.30 12.03 -2.23
C TYR A 69 -2.26 10.54 -1.85
N TRP A 70 -3.35 10.03 -1.28
CA TRP A 70 -3.43 8.67 -0.75
C TRP A 70 -3.61 7.62 -1.85
N ILE A 71 -4.35 7.93 -2.92
CA ILE A 71 -4.60 6.97 -4.01
C ILE A 71 -3.47 6.86 -5.04
N LYS A 72 -2.46 7.73 -4.99
CA LYS A 72 -1.43 7.82 -6.02
C LYS A 72 -0.59 6.54 -6.16
N TYR A 73 -0.35 5.84 -5.06
CA TYR A 73 0.50 4.64 -5.02
C TYR A 73 -0.23 3.51 -4.30
N ALA A 74 0.00 2.27 -4.76
CA ALA A 74 -0.65 1.09 -4.18
C ALA A 74 -0.22 0.88 -2.72
N SER A 75 1.05 1.16 -2.40
CA SER A 75 1.57 1.17 -1.03
C SER A 75 0.79 2.11 -0.11
N ARG A 76 0.52 3.35 -0.52
CA ARG A 76 -0.24 4.32 0.30
C ARG A 76 -1.70 3.91 0.50
N ILE A 77 -2.36 3.40 -0.55
CA ILE A 77 -3.72 2.88 -0.43
C ILE A 77 -3.76 1.77 0.62
N LEU A 78 -2.83 0.81 0.52
CA LEU A 78 -2.75 -0.31 1.46
C LEU A 78 -2.40 0.16 2.87
N GLN A 79 -1.48 1.10 3.00
CA GLN A 79 -1.06 1.67 4.28
C GLN A 79 -2.21 2.39 4.98
N TYR A 80 -2.96 3.22 4.26
CA TYR A 80 -4.14 3.90 4.80
C TYR A 80 -5.21 2.88 5.21
N ALA A 81 -5.52 1.93 4.33
CA ALA A 81 -6.53 0.91 4.61
C ALA A 81 -6.20 0.02 5.82
N LEU A 82 -4.90 -0.23 6.09
CA LEU A 82 -4.45 -0.94 7.28
C LEU A 82 -4.47 -0.07 8.54
N THR A 83 -4.15 1.22 8.42
CA THR A 83 -4.05 2.14 9.57
C THR A 83 -5.41 2.53 10.10
N GLU A 84 -6.36 2.80 9.20
CA GLU A 84 -7.75 3.09 9.53
C GLU A 84 -8.60 1.82 9.70
N GLU A 85 -7.95 0.65 9.81
CA GLU A 85 -8.57 -0.66 10.04
C GLU A 85 -9.68 -1.05 9.04
N LEU A 86 -9.72 -0.42 7.85
CA LEU A 86 -10.63 -0.78 6.76
C LEU A 86 -10.40 -2.23 6.30
N ILE A 87 -9.17 -2.72 6.46
CA ILE A 87 -8.73 -4.07 6.19
C ILE A 87 -7.82 -4.51 7.32
N THR A 88 -7.99 -5.75 7.78
CA THR A 88 -7.15 -6.31 8.84
C THR A 88 -5.99 -7.13 8.26
N GLU A 89 -4.87 -7.16 8.99
CA GLU A 89 -3.74 -8.03 8.66
C GLU A 89 -4.17 -9.51 8.61
N GLN A 90 -5.09 -9.92 9.49
CA GLN A 90 -5.61 -11.29 9.53
C GLN A 90 -6.33 -11.67 8.23
N GLN A 91 -7.16 -10.79 7.68
CA GLN A 91 -7.82 -11.02 6.39
C GLN A 91 -6.79 -11.21 5.27
N LEU A 92 -5.72 -10.41 5.24
CA LEU A 92 -4.66 -10.52 4.24
C LEU A 92 -3.84 -11.81 4.40
N LYS A 93 -3.63 -12.28 5.64
CA LYS A 93 -2.98 -13.56 5.95
C LYS A 93 -3.82 -14.74 5.49
N GLN A 94 -5.13 -14.74 5.79
CA GLN A 94 -6.07 -15.78 5.37
C GLN A 94 -6.17 -15.88 3.85
N GLN A 95 -6.12 -14.75 3.13
CA GLN A 95 -6.11 -14.72 1.66
C GLN A 95 -4.74 -15.07 1.04
N GLY A 96 -3.71 -15.34 1.84
CA GLY A 96 -2.36 -15.62 1.35
C GLY A 96 -1.64 -14.42 0.71
N LYS A 97 -2.16 -13.20 0.88
CA LYS A 97 -1.65 -11.96 0.27
C LYS A 97 -0.58 -11.26 1.11
N TYR A 98 -0.32 -11.74 2.33
CA TYR A 98 0.61 -11.12 3.27
C TYR A 98 2.02 -10.90 2.69
N ARG A 99 2.58 -11.90 2.00
CA ARG A 99 3.89 -11.78 1.33
C ARG A 99 3.89 -10.72 0.22
N PHE A 100 2.77 -10.55 -0.49
CA PHE A 100 2.66 -9.51 -1.50
C PHE A 100 2.60 -8.11 -0.88
N CYS A 101 2.01 -7.97 0.31
CA CYS A 101 1.99 -6.71 1.07
C CYS A 101 3.41 -6.32 1.48
N GLN A 102 4.16 -7.25 2.10
CA GLN A 102 5.56 -7.02 2.48
C GLN A 102 6.42 -6.66 1.27
N HIS A 103 6.28 -7.41 0.18
CA HIS A 103 6.98 -7.12 -1.06
C HIS A 103 6.63 -5.73 -1.59
N LEU A 104 5.35 -5.36 -1.61
CA LEU A 104 4.89 -4.05 -2.07
C LEU A 104 5.51 -2.91 -1.26
N PHE A 105 5.48 -3.00 0.07
CA PHE A 105 6.10 -2.00 0.95
C PHE A 105 7.60 -1.91 0.79
N HIS A 106 8.27 -3.03 0.50
CA HIS A 106 9.70 -3.01 0.22
C HIS A 106 10.02 -2.30 -1.10
N ILE A 107 9.31 -2.62 -2.19
CA ILE A 107 9.59 -2.05 -3.52
C ILE A 107 9.15 -0.58 -3.64
N GLU A 108 8.09 -0.18 -2.94
CA GLU A 108 7.54 1.18 -2.95
C GLU A 108 7.88 1.94 -1.65
N ALA A 109 8.93 1.55 -0.93
CA ALA A 109 9.28 2.13 0.36
C ALA A 109 9.45 3.66 0.31
N SER A 110 10.02 4.19 -0.78
CA SER A 110 10.21 5.62 -1.01
C SER A 110 8.90 6.39 -1.25
N HIS A 111 7.82 5.71 -1.57
CA HIS A 111 6.51 6.30 -1.83
C HIS A 111 5.57 6.20 -0.64
N MET A 112 5.91 5.43 0.39
CA MET A 112 5.06 5.28 1.57
C MET A 112 4.89 6.60 2.32
N HIS A 113 3.78 6.72 3.04
CA HIS A 113 3.59 7.80 3.99
C HIS A 113 4.54 7.57 5.18
N VAL A 114 5.30 8.60 5.53
CA VAL A 114 6.17 8.57 6.72
C VAL A 114 5.35 9.08 7.89
N TYR A 115 5.02 8.19 8.83
CA TYR A 115 4.50 8.62 10.11
C TYR A 115 5.64 9.32 10.84
N GLN A 116 5.55 10.63 10.95
CA GLN A 116 6.46 11.40 11.77
C GLN A 116 6.12 11.08 13.22
N SER A 117 6.90 10.19 13.85
CA SER A 117 6.88 10.05 15.30
C SER A 117 7.16 11.43 15.86
N CYS A 118 6.24 11.98 16.65
CA CYS A 118 6.52 13.14 17.50
C CYS A 118 7.64 12.71 18.48
N SER A 119 8.90 12.81 18.05
CA SER A 119 10.02 12.91 18.97
C SER A 119 9.80 14.21 19.73
N GLU A 120 9.61 14.11 21.04
CA GLU A 120 9.68 15.25 21.95
C GLU A 120 10.83 16.17 21.53
N PRO A 121 10.65 17.50 21.58
CA PRO A 121 11.76 18.41 21.35
C PRO A 121 12.89 18.04 22.33
N PRO A 122 14.16 18.01 21.90
CA PRO A 122 15.26 17.77 22.82
C PRO A 122 15.19 18.83 23.91
N ASN A 123 15.11 18.38 25.16
CA ASN A 123 15.13 19.22 26.35
C ASN A 123 16.31 20.19 26.21
N THR A 124 16.04 21.44 25.84
CA THR A 124 17.03 22.52 25.97
C THR A 124 17.19 22.75 27.47
N GLU A 125 18.13 22.02 28.07
CA GLU A 125 18.71 22.37 29.36
C GLU A 125 19.28 23.78 29.22
N THR A 126 18.53 24.76 29.73
CA THR A 126 19.02 26.09 30.03
C THR A 126 19.98 25.97 31.22
N ASN A 127 21.28 26.05 30.94
CA ASN A 127 22.30 26.49 31.90
C ASN A 127 22.47 28.00 31.78
#